data_AF-A0A956JJ60-F1
#
_entry.id   AF-A0A956JJ60-F1
#
_cell.length_a   1.000
_cell.length_b   1.000
_cell.length_c   1.000
_cell.angle_alpha   90.00
_cell.angle_beta   90.00
_cell.angle_gamma   90.00
#
_symmetry.space_group_name_H-M   'P 1'
#
loop_
_entity.id
_entity.type
_entity.pdbx_description
1 polymer ?
#
loop_
_entity_poly.entity_id
_entity_poly.type
_entity_poly.pdbx_seq_one_letter_code
_entity_poly.pdbx_strand_id
1 'polypeptide(L)'
;ALALALGVAAAPLSVGADEPADPLVEARDLYERGTAKFETADYAGAIELWTDAYARVPATAELSEVKTLILYNLATAREKAYEVDGDLAHLRKALILLDGFLESVDTIYADPEVAAKERAEAESRRAAIEARIKEAEEAKAAGEASEPAEKPGGGEAIVVAPWPTQADAGPPPGRGLVLGGAVLLGLGGASLGVMTTGMILGVRANDIDALDPDNFADRREQFDRGRLGNTLAIAGGAAAGVTLISGAVLLAIGLKKQRAAAKEETSARVAPLLGPGLAGLSVGGRF
;
A
#
# COMPACT_ATOMS: atom_id res chain seq x y z
N ALA A 1 3.65 -79.29 -33.23
CA ALA A 1 3.47 -78.24 -32.20
C ALA A 1 4.73 -77.38 -32.21
N LEU A 2 4.64 -76.14 -32.69
CA LEU A 2 5.76 -75.20 -32.74
C LEU A 2 5.30 -73.92 -32.02
N ALA A 3 5.88 -73.63 -30.86
CA ALA A 3 5.58 -72.46 -30.06
C ALA A 3 6.46 -71.29 -30.51
N LEU A 4 5.83 -70.23 -31.00
CA LEU A 4 6.47 -68.99 -31.43
C LEU A 4 6.43 -68.00 -30.26
N ALA A 5 7.59 -67.70 -29.68
CA ALA A 5 7.74 -66.69 -28.64
C ALA A 5 7.92 -65.30 -29.29
N LEU A 6 6.92 -64.42 -29.18
CA LEU A 6 7.05 -63.01 -29.50
C LEU A 6 7.68 -62.27 -28.31
N GLY A 7 8.93 -61.85 -28.46
CA GLY A 7 9.57 -60.88 -27.59
C GLY A 7 9.20 -59.45 -28.02
N VAL A 8 8.52 -58.72 -27.15
CA VAL A 8 8.27 -57.27 -27.33
C VAL A 8 9.51 -56.53 -26.84
N ALA A 9 10.29 -55.97 -27.77
CA ALA A 9 11.37 -55.04 -27.46
C ALA A 9 10.77 -53.64 -27.24
N ALA A 10 10.78 -53.15 -26.00
CA ALA A 10 10.44 -51.77 -25.68
C ALA A 10 11.60 -50.86 -26.10
N ALA A 11 11.39 -50.05 -27.13
CA ALA A 11 12.32 -48.98 -27.47
C ALA A 11 12.24 -47.86 -26.41
N PRO A 12 13.36 -47.31 -25.91
CA PRO A 12 13.32 -46.18 -25.00
C PRO A 12 12.74 -44.96 -25.72
N LEU A 13 11.70 -44.36 -25.13
CA LEU A 13 11.19 -43.06 -25.55
C LEU A 13 12.31 -42.04 -25.34
N SER A 14 12.84 -41.49 -26.43
CA SER A 14 13.74 -40.36 -26.39
C SER A 14 12.93 -39.16 -25.90
N VAL A 15 13.06 -38.83 -24.61
CA VAL A 15 12.58 -37.55 -24.06
C VAL A 15 13.29 -36.46 -24.87
N GLY A 16 12.53 -35.71 -25.67
CA GLY A 16 13.05 -34.59 -26.44
C GLY A 16 13.75 -33.64 -25.49
N ALA A 17 14.99 -33.26 -25.82
CA ALA A 17 15.71 -32.23 -25.09
C ALA A 17 14.87 -30.95 -25.14
N ASP A 18 14.51 -30.41 -23.98
CA ASP A 18 13.85 -29.11 -23.83
C ASP A 18 14.64 -28.08 -24.65
N GLU A 19 14.04 -27.60 -25.72
CA GLU A 19 14.56 -26.44 -26.44
C GLU A 19 14.51 -25.27 -25.46
N PRO A 20 15.61 -24.52 -25.26
CA PRO A 20 15.65 -23.43 -24.30
C PRO A 20 14.54 -22.43 -24.62
N ALA A 21 13.69 -22.15 -23.64
CA ALA A 21 12.59 -21.21 -23.80
C ALA A 21 13.10 -19.85 -24.28
N ASP A 22 12.36 -19.22 -25.20
CA ASP A 22 12.67 -17.88 -25.71
C ASP A 22 12.66 -16.88 -24.54
N PRO A 23 13.80 -16.22 -24.24
CA PRO A 23 13.89 -15.25 -23.13
C PRO A 23 12.85 -14.13 -23.19
N LEU A 24 12.36 -13.77 -24.39
CA LEU A 24 11.32 -12.75 -24.54
C LEU A 24 9.94 -13.25 -24.10
N VAL A 25 9.66 -14.53 -24.26
CA VAL A 25 8.41 -15.14 -23.77
C VAL A 25 8.43 -15.16 -22.24
N GLU A 26 9.56 -15.54 -21.64
CA GLU A 26 9.74 -15.49 -20.18
C GLU A 26 9.62 -14.07 -19.64
N ALA A 27 10.28 -13.08 -20.28
CA ALA A 27 10.20 -11.68 -19.87
C ALA A 27 8.76 -11.15 -19.92
N ARG A 28 7.98 -11.53 -20.95
CA ARG A 28 6.58 -11.14 -21.08
C ARG A 28 5.71 -11.74 -19.97
N ASP A 29 5.84 -13.04 -19.69
CA ASP A 29 5.09 -13.69 -18.60
C ASP A 29 5.37 -13.02 -17.25
N LEU A 30 6.65 -12.78 -16.95
CA LEU A 30 7.07 -12.06 -15.74
C LEU A 30 6.47 -10.65 -15.68
N TYR A 31 6.46 -9.93 -16.81
CA TYR A 31 5.87 -8.59 -16.89
C TYR A 31 4.36 -8.58 -16.63
N GLU A 32 3.62 -9.51 -17.23
CA GLU A 32 2.18 -9.65 -17.06
C GLU A 32 1.83 -10.02 -15.61
N ARG A 33 2.56 -10.98 -15.03
CA ARG A 33 2.41 -11.34 -13.61
C ARG A 33 2.75 -10.18 -12.69
N GLY A 34 3.79 -9.41 -13.00
CA GLY A 34 4.16 -8.20 -12.28
C GLY A 34 3.05 -7.13 -12.34
N THR A 35 2.40 -7.00 -13.49
CA THR A 35 1.24 -6.12 -13.67
C THR A 35 0.07 -6.53 -12.76
N ALA A 36 -0.27 -7.82 -12.72
CA ALA A 36 -1.31 -8.32 -11.83
C ALA A 36 -0.97 -8.07 -10.34
N LYS A 37 0.30 -8.19 -9.95
CA LYS A 37 0.76 -7.83 -8.59
C LYS A 37 0.60 -6.34 -8.30
N PHE A 38 0.98 -5.49 -9.25
CA PHE A 38 0.84 -4.04 -9.12
C PHE A 38 -0.63 -3.62 -8.97
N GLU A 39 -1.53 -4.18 -9.78
CA GLU A 39 -2.98 -3.91 -9.73
C GLU A 39 -3.63 -4.38 -8.42
N THR A 40 -3.07 -5.40 -7.78
CA THR A 40 -3.53 -5.91 -6.48
C THR A 40 -2.82 -5.26 -5.28
N ALA A 41 -2.10 -4.15 -5.53
CA ALA A 41 -1.31 -3.40 -4.55
C ALA A 41 -0.18 -4.21 -3.87
N ASP A 42 0.21 -5.34 -4.43
CA ASP A 42 1.43 -6.07 -4.06
C ASP A 42 2.63 -5.48 -4.82
N TYR A 43 2.98 -4.23 -4.46
CA TYR A 43 4.05 -3.50 -5.14
C TYR A 43 5.41 -4.16 -4.98
N ALA A 44 5.67 -4.81 -3.86
CA ALA A 44 6.90 -5.57 -3.64
C ALA A 44 7.02 -6.74 -4.62
N GLY A 45 5.96 -7.56 -4.76
CA GLY A 45 5.93 -8.63 -5.75
C GLY A 45 6.02 -8.14 -7.19
N ALA A 46 5.39 -6.99 -7.51
CA ALA A 46 5.51 -6.37 -8.83
C ALA A 46 6.95 -5.94 -9.14
N ILE A 47 7.62 -5.31 -8.17
CA ILE A 47 9.02 -4.90 -8.28
C ILE A 47 9.92 -6.11 -8.57
N GLU A 48 9.75 -7.22 -7.84
CA GLU A 48 10.55 -8.43 -8.05
C GLU A 48 10.35 -8.97 -9.47
N LEU A 49 9.10 -9.19 -9.87
CA LEU A 49 8.77 -9.75 -11.19
C LEU A 49 9.21 -8.85 -12.36
N TRP A 50 9.05 -7.54 -12.25
CA TRP A 50 9.52 -6.60 -13.27
C TRP A 50 11.04 -6.47 -13.30
N THR A 51 11.72 -6.64 -12.17
CA THR A 51 13.20 -6.69 -12.14
C THR A 51 13.69 -7.94 -12.88
N ASP A 52 13.05 -9.09 -12.64
CA ASP A 52 13.37 -10.31 -13.35
C ASP A 52 13.06 -10.19 -14.85
N ALA A 53 11.91 -9.60 -15.21
CA ALA A 53 11.56 -9.32 -16.60
C ALA A 53 12.62 -8.44 -17.29
N TYR A 54 13.04 -7.34 -16.63
CA TYR A 54 14.07 -6.44 -17.14
C TYR A 54 15.39 -7.18 -17.43
N ALA A 55 15.79 -8.07 -16.52
CA ALA A 55 17.02 -8.86 -16.67
C ALA A 55 16.97 -9.85 -17.83
N ARG A 56 15.76 -10.32 -18.21
CA ARG A 56 15.55 -11.30 -19.28
C ARG A 56 15.50 -10.67 -20.67
N VAL A 57 15.11 -9.40 -20.78
CA VAL A 57 15.11 -8.71 -22.07
C VAL A 57 16.57 -8.55 -22.57
N PRO A 58 16.92 -8.99 -23.79
CA PRO A 58 18.22 -8.74 -24.38
C PRO A 58 18.56 -7.24 -24.49
N ALA A 59 19.83 -6.88 -24.34
CA ALA A 59 20.31 -5.52 -24.53
C ALA A 59 20.64 -5.24 -26.01
N THR A 60 19.64 -5.36 -26.89
CA THR A 60 19.76 -5.01 -28.32
C THR A 60 19.04 -3.69 -28.61
N ALA A 61 19.38 -3.04 -29.72
CA ALA A 61 18.78 -1.77 -30.11
C ALA A 61 17.25 -1.89 -30.29
N GLU A 62 16.80 -3.01 -30.87
CA GLU A 62 15.39 -3.30 -31.16
C GLU A 62 14.54 -3.47 -29.89
N LEU A 63 15.16 -3.81 -28.77
CA LEU A 63 14.49 -4.10 -27.49
C LEU A 63 14.79 -3.06 -26.41
N SER A 64 15.54 -2.01 -26.75
CA SER A 64 15.87 -0.91 -25.85
C SER A 64 14.63 -0.18 -25.33
N GLU A 65 13.64 0.05 -26.20
CA GLU A 65 12.33 0.62 -25.85
C GLU A 65 11.63 -0.22 -24.76
N VAL A 66 11.54 -1.54 -24.95
CA VAL A 66 10.90 -2.45 -23.98
C VAL A 66 11.59 -2.37 -22.63
N LYS A 67 12.94 -2.38 -22.60
CA LYS A 67 13.70 -2.25 -21.36
C LYS A 67 13.41 -0.95 -20.63
N THR A 68 13.37 0.17 -21.35
CA THR A 68 13.11 1.47 -20.74
C THR A 68 11.69 1.58 -20.22
N LEU A 69 10.69 1.05 -20.93
CA LEU A 69 9.31 1.01 -20.43
C LEU A 69 9.23 0.22 -19.10
N ILE A 70 9.98 -0.87 -18.97
CA ILE A 70 10.06 -1.61 -17.70
C ILE A 70 10.74 -0.76 -16.60
N LEU A 71 11.78 0.02 -16.89
CA LEU A 71 12.39 0.93 -15.91
C LEU A 71 11.39 1.96 -15.39
N TYR A 72 10.60 2.55 -16.28
CA TYR A 72 9.55 3.50 -15.89
C TYR A 72 8.52 2.87 -14.96
N ASN A 73 8.07 1.65 -15.26
CA ASN A 73 7.13 0.91 -14.42
C ASN A 73 7.74 0.52 -13.06
N LEU A 74 9.01 0.10 -13.03
CA LEU A 74 9.73 -0.14 -11.78
C LEU A 74 9.80 1.11 -10.91
N ALA A 75 10.04 2.30 -11.50
CA ALA A 75 9.99 3.56 -10.76
C ALA A 75 8.58 3.80 -10.16
N THR A 76 7.53 3.55 -10.94
CA THR A 76 6.14 3.60 -10.44
C THR A 76 5.85 2.67 -9.29
N ALA A 77 6.25 1.40 -9.38
CA ALA A 77 6.04 0.47 -8.28
C ALA A 77 6.81 0.88 -7.02
N ARG A 78 8.01 1.46 -7.16
CA ARG A 78 8.78 1.97 -6.02
C ARG A 78 8.08 3.16 -5.35
N GLU A 79 7.56 4.13 -6.11
CA GLU A 79 6.78 5.22 -5.53
C GLU A 79 5.54 4.73 -4.79
N LYS A 80 4.83 3.73 -5.35
CA LYS A 80 3.68 3.11 -4.70
C LYS A 80 4.05 2.29 -3.46
N ALA A 81 5.19 1.61 -3.45
CA ALA A 81 5.68 0.95 -2.24
C ALA A 81 5.93 1.95 -1.11
N TYR A 82 6.56 3.10 -1.39
CA TYR A 82 6.73 4.17 -0.40
C TYR A 82 5.40 4.69 0.16
N GLU A 83 4.36 4.81 -0.68
CA GLU A 83 3.02 5.20 -0.19
C GLU A 83 2.43 4.21 0.83
N VAL A 84 2.89 2.95 0.82
CA VAL A 84 2.41 1.89 1.73
C VAL A 84 3.23 1.82 3.01
N ASP A 85 4.56 1.85 2.94
CA ASP A 85 5.44 1.59 4.08
C ASP A 85 6.19 2.82 4.62
N GLY A 86 6.25 3.92 3.85
CA GLY A 86 6.99 5.13 4.20
C GLY A 86 8.51 5.00 4.14
N ASP A 87 9.08 3.93 3.56
CA ASP A 87 10.53 3.77 3.45
C ASP A 87 11.12 4.64 2.32
N LEU A 88 11.86 5.68 2.71
CA LEU A 88 12.54 6.58 1.77
C LEU A 88 13.52 5.87 0.83
N ALA A 89 13.99 4.67 1.14
CA ALA A 89 14.78 3.88 0.22
C ALA A 89 14.04 3.58 -1.10
N HIS A 90 12.71 3.47 -1.07
CA HIS A 90 11.90 3.29 -2.27
C HIS A 90 11.94 4.52 -3.19
N LEU A 91 11.73 5.72 -2.64
CA LEU A 91 11.80 6.96 -3.42
C LEU A 91 13.18 7.21 -4.01
N ARG A 92 14.25 6.95 -3.24
CA ARG A 92 15.62 7.07 -3.75
C ARG A 92 15.91 6.12 -4.91
N LYS A 93 15.40 4.87 -4.84
CA LYS A 93 15.51 3.92 -5.95
C LYS A 93 14.66 4.33 -7.16
N ALA A 94 13.49 4.92 -6.94
CA ALA A 94 12.65 5.44 -8.02
C ALA A 94 13.36 6.54 -8.81
N LEU A 95 14.08 7.46 -8.13
CA LEU A 95 14.89 8.49 -8.80
C LEU A 95 15.94 7.89 -9.73
N ILE A 96 16.70 6.89 -9.25
CA ILE A 96 17.73 6.22 -10.07
C ILE A 96 17.13 5.60 -11.34
N LEU A 97 15.95 4.98 -11.22
CA LEU A 97 15.25 4.37 -12.35
C LEU A 97 14.72 5.41 -13.35
N LEU A 98 14.20 6.54 -12.85
CA LEU A 98 13.75 7.66 -13.68
C LEU A 98 14.91 8.37 -14.40
N ASP A 99 16.06 8.51 -13.75
CA ASP A 99 17.27 9.06 -14.39
C ASP A 99 17.67 8.18 -15.59
N GLY A 100 17.68 6.85 -15.43
CA GLY A 100 17.93 5.93 -16.54
C GLY A 100 16.87 5.99 -17.66
N PHE A 101 15.59 6.22 -17.30
CA PHE A 101 14.54 6.47 -18.30
C PHE A 101 14.84 7.75 -19.09
N LEU A 102 15.09 8.87 -18.39
CA LEU A 102 15.38 10.19 -18.97
C LEU A 102 16.58 10.16 -19.93
N GLU A 103 17.64 9.42 -19.59
CA GLU A 103 18.81 9.21 -20.45
C GLU A 103 18.46 8.50 -21.78
N SER A 104 17.40 7.69 -21.79
CA SER A 104 17.00 6.90 -22.95
C SER A 104 15.85 7.50 -23.78
N VAL A 105 15.20 8.57 -23.31
CA VAL A 105 14.02 9.17 -23.98
C VAL A 105 14.29 9.51 -25.44
N ASP A 106 15.39 10.21 -25.75
CA ASP A 106 15.71 10.59 -27.14
C ASP A 106 16.08 9.40 -28.03
N THR A 107 16.43 8.26 -27.43
CA THR A 107 16.76 7.04 -28.19
C THR A 107 15.50 6.27 -28.58
N ILE A 108 14.45 6.35 -27.76
CA ILE A 108 13.24 5.54 -27.91
C ILE A 108 12.17 6.26 -28.71
N TYR A 109 12.05 7.57 -28.52
CA TYR A 109 11.06 8.38 -29.22
C TYR A 109 11.69 9.08 -30.41
N ALA A 110 11.44 8.55 -31.61
CA ALA A 110 11.92 9.14 -32.86
C ALA A 110 11.29 10.52 -33.15
N ASP A 111 10.08 10.76 -32.64
CA ASP A 111 9.41 12.05 -32.75
C ASP A 111 9.89 12.99 -31.63
N PRO A 112 10.53 14.13 -31.97
CA PRO A 112 11.06 15.05 -30.97
C PRO A 112 9.98 15.72 -30.11
N GLU A 113 8.75 15.88 -30.60
CA GLU A 113 7.66 16.45 -29.81
C GLU A 113 7.19 15.46 -28.73
N VAL A 114 7.10 14.18 -29.09
CA VAL A 114 6.78 13.10 -28.14
C VAL A 114 7.91 12.95 -27.13
N ALA A 115 9.16 12.91 -27.58
CA ALA A 115 10.34 12.83 -26.69
C ALA A 115 10.37 14.00 -25.68
N ALA A 116 10.13 15.23 -26.14
CA ALA A 116 10.10 16.41 -25.27
C ALA A 116 8.98 16.32 -24.22
N LYS A 117 7.80 15.81 -24.61
CA LYS A 117 6.68 15.62 -23.69
C LYS A 117 6.99 14.56 -22.62
N GLU A 118 7.44 13.38 -23.03
CA GLU A 118 7.78 12.29 -22.11
C GLU A 118 8.91 12.68 -21.15
N ARG A 119 9.92 13.42 -21.65
CA ARG A 119 10.96 14.04 -20.81
C ARG A 119 10.35 14.98 -19.77
N ALA A 120 9.51 15.93 -20.19
CA ALA A 120 8.93 16.90 -19.28
C ALA A 120 8.07 16.24 -18.19
N GLU A 121 7.31 15.18 -18.53
CA GLU A 121 6.54 14.40 -17.56
C GLU A 121 7.46 13.67 -16.57
N ALA A 122 8.51 13.00 -17.05
CA ALA A 122 9.47 12.30 -16.20
C ALA A 122 10.28 13.26 -15.31
N GLU A 123 10.69 14.43 -15.81
CA GLU A 123 11.36 15.48 -15.01
C GLU A 123 10.44 16.06 -13.94
N SER A 124 9.18 16.34 -14.27
CA SER A 124 8.18 16.81 -13.30
C SER A 124 7.99 15.80 -12.17
N ARG A 125 7.89 14.52 -12.53
CA ARG A 125 7.78 13.42 -11.57
C ARG A 125 9.02 13.27 -10.70
N ARG A 126 10.21 13.33 -11.30
CA ARG A 126 11.50 13.31 -10.58
C ARG A 126 11.57 14.43 -9.54
N ALA A 127 11.22 15.66 -9.92
CA ALA A 127 11.19 16.81 -9.02
C ALA A 127 10.18 16.62 -7.86
N ALA A 128 9.01 16.02 -8.13
CA ALA A 128 8.03 15.71 -7.09
C ALA A 128 8.57 14.67 -6.08
N ILE A 129 9.29 13.65 -6.55
CA ILE A 129 9.92 12.65 -5.67
C ILE A 129 11.02 13.29 -4.82
N GLU A 130 11.87 14.14 -5.39
CA GLU A 130 12.91 14.88 -4.65
C GLU A 130 12.30 15.75 -3.54
N ALA A 131 11.20 16.45 -3.84
CA ALA A 131 10.47 17.24 -2.87
C ALA A 131 9.93 16.39 -1.71
N ARG A 132 9.33 15.21 -2.02
CA ARG A 132 8.82 14.27 -1.00
C ARG A 132 9.92 13.72 -0.11
N ILE A 133 11.09 13.39 -0.68
CA ILE A 133 12.25 12.94 0.11
C ILE A 133 12.69 14.03 1.07
N LYS A 134 12.86 15.26 0.56
CA LYS A 134 13.27 16.40 1.37
C LYS A 134 12.30 16.67 2.52
N GLU A 135 11.00 16.73 2.23
CA GLU A 135 9.97 16.95 3.25
C GLU A 135 10.00 15.88 4.35
N ALA A 136 10.13 14.60 3.96
CA ALA A 136 10.19 13.49 4.91
C ALA A 136 11.47 13.51 5.77
N GLU A 137 12.61 13.90 5.19
CA GLU A 137 13.86 14.07 5.94
C GLU A 137 13.79 15.24 6.93
N GLU A 138 13.20 16.38 6.54
CA GLU A 138 12.96 17.52 7.41
C GLU A 138 12.00 17.17 8.56
N ALA A 139 10.91 16.45 8.27
CA ALA A 139 9.97 15.98 9.28
C ALA A 139 10.63 15.04 10.29
N LYS A 140 11.50 14.12 9.84
CA LYS A 140 12.26 13.22 10.72
C LYS A 140 13.22 14.01 11.61
N ALA A 141 13.96 14.96 11.06
CA ALA A 141 14.88 15.80 11.81
C ALA A 141 14.16 16.64 12.89
N ALA A 142 12.97 17.18 12.56
CA ALA A 142 12.16 17.93 13.52
C ALA A 142 11.57 17.05 14.64
N GLY A 143 11.19 15.81 14.32
CA GLY A 143 10.69 14.83 15.29
C GLY A 143 11.76 14.42 16.31
N GLU A 144 12.98 14.12 15.86
CA GLU A 144 14.09 13.76 16.73
C GLU A 144 14.52 14.92 17.65
N ALA A 145 14.42 16.18 17.19
CA ALA A 145 14.73 17.35 18.01
C ALA A 145 13.70 17.62 19.13
N SER A 146 12.51 17.02 19.04
CA SER A 146 11.39 17.27 19.95
C SER A 146 11.21 16.19 21.02
N GLU A 147 11.99 15.10 21.00
CA GLU A 147 11.98 14.10 22.06
C GLU A 147 12.65 14.73 23.31
N PRO A 148 11.87 15.11 24.34
CA PRO A 148 12.41 15.82 25.48
C PRO A 148 13.42 14.89 26.14
N ALA A 149 14.68 15.32 26.23
CA ALA A 149 15.72 14.61 26.94
C ALA A 149 15.15 14.10 28.26
N GLU A 150 14.97 12.78 28.38
CA GLU A 150 14.52 12.14 29.61
C GLU A 150 15.40 12.72 30.71
N LYS A 151 14.79 13.55 31.59
CA LYS A 151 15.51 14.14 32.71
C LYS A 151 16.15 12.96 33.43
N PRO A 152 17.49 12.92 33.55
CA PRO A 152 18.14 11.84 34.29
C PRO A 152 17.52 11.86 35.67
N GLY A 153 17.00 10.71 36.09
CA GLY A 153 16.37 10.51 37.39
C GLY A 153 17.34 10.87 38.51
N GLY A 154 17.36 12.16 38.86
CA GLY A 154 17.94 12.69 40.08
C GLY A 154 16.84 12.71 41.11
N GLY A 155 16.87 11.73 42.01
CA GLY A 155 16.06 11.78 43.22
C GLY A 155 16.41 13.04 44.02
N GLU A 156 15.39 13.71 44.52
CA GLU A 156 15.26 14.03 45.95
C GLU A 156 13.86 14.55 46.21
N ALA A 157 13.26 14.01 47.26
CA ALA A 157 11.93 14.35 47.73
C ALA A 157 11.89 15.78 48.24
N ILE A 158 11.02 16.61 47.68
CA ILE A 158 10.53 17.81 48.38
C ILE A 158 9.05 17.63 48.62
N VAL A 159 8.71 17.40 49.89
CA VAL A 159 7.35 17.43 50.42
C VAL A 159 6.92 18.89 50.52
N VAL A 160 6.24 19.40 49.48
CA VAL A 160 5.43 20.60 49.60
C VAL A 160 3.98 20.14 49.68
N ALA A 161 3.28 20.47 50.77
CA ALA A 161 1.86 20.17 50.90
C ALA A 161 1.07 20.97 49.85
N PRO A 162 0.44 20.30 48.86
CA PRO A 162 -0.26 20.99 47.78
C PRO A 162 -1.66 21.40 48.24
N TRP A 163 -2.09 22.58 47.79
CA TRP A 163 -3.51 22.91 47.71
C TRP A 163 -4.17 21.89 46.77
N PRO A 164 -5.44 21.48 46.98
CA PRO A 164 -6.09 20.50 46.11
C PRO A 164 -6.32 21.12 44.74
N THR A 165 -5.33 21.03 43.87
CA THR A 165 -5.50 21.17 42.42
C THR A 165 -6.50 20.09 42.04
N GLN A 166 -7.67 20.48 41.54
CA GLN A 166 -8.55 19.53 40.85
C GLN A 166 -7.68 18.91 39.76
N ALA A 167 -7.28 17.66 39.96
CA ALA A 167 -6.56 16.92 38.96
C ALA A 167 -7.50 16.87 37.75
N ASP A 168 -7.15 17.60 36.69
CA ASP A 168 -7.80 17.46 35.40
C ASP A 168 -7.72 15.99 35.06
N ALA A 169 -8.86 15.30 35.20
CA ALA A 169 -8.97 13.92 34.81
C ALA A 169 -8.72 13.92 33.31
N GLY A 170 -7.52 13.49 32.91
CA GLY A 170 -7.14 13.40 31.53
C GLY A 170 -8.22 12.65 30.72
N PRO A 171 -8.33 12.92 29.41
CA PRO A 171 -9.35 12.28 28.58
C PRO A 171 -9.29 10.75 28.74
N PRO A 172 -10.46 10.08 28.82
CA PRO A 172 -10.50 8.68 29.15
C PRO A 172 -9.68 7.85 28.16
N PRO A 173 -8.89 6.87 28.65
CA PRO A 173 -7.97 6.11 27.83
C PRO A 173 -8.71 5.40 26.68
N GLY A 174 -8.22 5.60 25.46
CA GLY A 174 -8.76 4.95 24.25
C GLY A 174 -9.80 5.76 23.48
N ARG A 175 -10.29 6.90 24.00
CA ARG A 175 -11.26 7.76 23.29
C ARG A 175 -10.73 8.26 21.94
N GLY A 176 -9.45 8.61 21.87
CA GLY A 176 -8.80 9.01 20.61
C GLY A 176 -8.78 7.89 19.56
N LEU A 177 -8.51 6.65 19.96
CA LEU A 177 -8.49 5.49 19.05
C LEU A 177 -9.88 5.16 18.50
N VAL A 178 -10.91 5.23 19.35
CA VAL A 178 -12.31 5.04 18.93
C VAL A 178 -12.73 6.13 17.94
N LEU A 179 -12.44 7.40 18.25
CA LEU A 179 -12.79 8.52 17.38
C LEU A 179 -12.06 8.43 16.03
N GLY A 180 -10.75 8.18 16.06
CA GLY A 180 -9.94 7.99 14.85
C GLY A 180 -10.43 6.80 14.02
N GLY A 181 -10.72 5.67 14.66
CA GLY A 181 -11.29 4.49 14.00
C GLY A 181 -12.65 4.78 13.35
N ALA A 182 -13.53 5.51 14.04
CA ALA A 182 -14.84 5.90 13.50
C ALA A 182 -14.72 6.83 12.28
N VAL A 183 -13.82 7.81 12.31
CA VAL A 183 -13.55 8.70 11.17
C VAL A 183 -13.04 7.90 9.97
N LEU A 184 -12.07 7.00 10.17
CA LEU A 184 -11.54 6.15 9.10
C LEU A 184 -12.60 5.21 8.51
N LEU A 185 -13.45 4.61 9.35
CA LEU A 185 -14.57 3.80 8.86
C LEU A 185 -15.57 4.63 8.04
N GLY A 186 -15.85 5.86 8.46
CA GLY A 186 -16.70 6.79 7.71
C GLY A 186 -16.10 7.14 6.35
N LEU A 187 -14.79 7.44 6.29
CA LEU A 187 -14.07 7.68 5.04
C LEU A 187 -14.09 6.44 4.13
N GLY A 188 -13.84 5.25 4.69
CA GLY A 188 -13.90 4.01 3.92
C GLY A 188 -15.29 3.71 3.34
N GLY A 189 -16.35 4.01 4.11
CA GLY A 189 -17.72 3.94 3.60
C GLY A 189 -17.98 4.90 2.44
N ALA A 190 -17.46 6.13 2.51
CA ALA A 190 -17.57 7.09 1.41
C ALA A 190 -16.81 6.61 0.16
N SER A 191 -15.61 6.04 0.32
CA SER A 191 -14.82 5.46 -0.78
C SER A 191 -15.53 4.27 -1.45
N LEU A 192 -16.25 3.44 -0.69
CA LEU A 192 -17.14 2.41 -1.27
C LEU A 192 -18.27 3.02 -2.12
N GLY A 193 -18.79 4.18 -1.73
CA GLY A 193 -19.76 4.94 -2.53
C GLY A 193 -19.18 5.41 -3.88
N VAL A 194 -17.93 5.87 -3.87
CA VAL A 194 -17.21 6.23 -5.11
C VAL A 194 -16.98 4.99 -5.97
N MET A 195 -16.55 3.88 -5.37
CA MET A 195 -16.32 2.61 -6.06
C MET A 195 -17.59 2.12 -6.77
N THR A 196 -18.70 2.06 -6.04
CA THR A 196 -20.00 1.59 -6.57
C THR A 196 -20.50 2.50 -7.69
N THR A 197 -20.29 3.82 -7.57
CA THR A 197 -20.58 4.78 -8.66
C THR A 197 -19.72 4.50 -9.89
N GLY A 198 -18.42 4.28 -9.72
CA GLY A 198 -17.50 3.90 -10.81
C GLY A 198 -17.93 2.62 -11.53
N MET A 199 -18.33 1.58 -10.78
CA MET A 199 -18.84 0.33 -11.35
C MET A 199 -20.12 0.54 -12.18
N ILE A 200 -21.07 1.33 -11.69
CA ILE A 200 -22.31 1.62 -12.43
C ILE A 200 -22.01 2.38 -13.74
N LEU A 201 -21.10 3.36 -13.69
CA LEU A 201 -20.67 4.09 -14.88
C LEU A 201 -19.95 3.17 -15.87
N GLY A 202 -19.06 2.29 -15.39
CA GLY A 202 -18.35 1.32 -16.23
C GLY A 202 -19.27 0.31 -16.91
N VAL A 203 -20.25 -0.26 -16.19
CA VAL A 203 -21.24 -1.20 -16.76
C VAL A 203 -22.08 -0.52 -17.84
N ARG A 204 -22.52 0.72 -17.61
CA ARG A 204 -23.28 1.48 -18.62
C ARG A 204 -22.44 1.86 -19.83
N ALA A 205 -21.16 2.12 -19.65
CA ALA A 205 -20.25 2.44 -20.75
C ALA A 205 -19.99 1.24 -21.67
N ASN A 206 -20.08 0.01 -21.15
CA ASN A 206 -19.93 -1.22 -21.95
C ASN A 206 -21.14 -1.54 -22.83
N ASP A 207 -22.29 -0.89 -22.63
CA ASP A 207 -23.45 -1.04 -23.50
C ASP A 207 -23.24 -0.20 -24.77
N ILE A 208 -22.68 -0.82 -25.80
CA ILE A 208 -22.39 -0.21 -27.10
C ILE A 208 -23.44 -0.53 -28.16
N ASP A 209 -24.44 -1.36 -27.84
CA ASP A 209 -25.41 -1.87 -28.81
C ASP A 209 -26.35 -0.77 -29.34
N ALA A 210 -26.51 0.31 -28.58
CA ALA A 210 -27.32 1.47 -28.95
C ALA A 210 -26.56 2.54 -29.76
N LEU A 211 -25.24 2.40 -29.94
CA LEU A 211 -24.42 3.40 -30.62
C LEU A 211 -24.28 3.08 -32.11
N ASP A 212 -24.41 4.12 -32.94
CA ASP A 212 -24.12 4.01 -34.38
C ASP A 212 -22.63 3.62 -34.57
N PRO A 213 -22.33 2.51 -35.28
CA PRO A 213 -20.96 2.07 -35.49
C PRO A 213 -20.08 3.10 -36.22
N ASP A 214 -20.68 3.96 -37.03
CA ASP A 214 -19.98 4.97 -37.85
C ASP A 214 -19.78 6.31 -37.11
N ASN A 215 -20.41 6.51 -35.95
CA ASN A 215 -20.21 7.71 -35.13
C ASN A 215 -19.05 7.52 -34.13
N PHE A 216 -17.83 7.74 -34.62
CA PHE A 216 -16.61 7.62 -33.82
C PHE A 216 -16.53 8.58 -32.63
N ALA A 217 -17.19 9.74 -32.69
CA ALA A 217 -17.15 10.72 -31.60
C ALA A 217 -17.90 10.19 -30.36
N ASP A 218 -19.12 9.69 -30.55
CA ASP A 218 -19.94 9.14 -29.47
C ASP A 218 -19.29 7.89 -28.85
N ARG A 219 -18.69 7.03 -29.68
CA ARG A 219 -17.96 5.85 -29.20
C ARG A 219 -16.74 6.22 -28.38
N ARG A 220 -15.98 7.26 -28.79
CA ARG A 220 -14.83 7.76 -28.01
C ARG A 220 -15.27 8.29 -26.66
N GLU A 221 -16.34 9.09 -26.61
CA GLU A 221 -16.89 9.60 -25.36
C GLU A 221 -17.35 8.47 -24.43
N GLN A 222 -17.99 7.44 -24.99
CA GLN A 222 -18.40 6.24 -24.26
C GLN A 222 -17.20 5.52 -23.63
N PHE A 223 -16.10 5.34 -24.38
CA PHE A 223 -14.87 4.74 -23.86
C PHE A 223 -14.21 5.60 -22.77
N ASP A 224 -14.19 6.92 -22.93
CA ASP A 224 -13.65 7.82 -21.90
C ASP A 224 -14.48 7.76 -20.61
N ARG A 225 -15.81 7.67 -20.72
CA ARG A 225 -16.69 7.40 -19.57
C ARG A 225 -16.41 6.03 -18.94
N GLY A 226 -16.13 5.00 -19.74
CA GLY A 226 -15.76 3.67 -19.25
C GLY A 226 -14.43 3.67 -18.48
N ARG A 227 -13.41 4.35 -19.02
CA ARG A 227 -12.12 4.54 -18.35
C ARG A 227 -12.28 5.28 -17.03
N LEU A 228 -13.07 6.37 -17.02
CA LEU A 228 -13.37 7.11 -15.79
C LEU A 228 -14.08 6.21 -14.76
N GLY A 229 -15.06 5.42 -15.19
CA GLY A 229 -15.77 4.46 -14.35
C GLY A 229 -14.82 3.45 -13.69
N ASN A 230 -13.93 2.84 -14.49
CA ASN A 230 -12.91 1.92 -13.99
C ASN A 230 -11.93 2.60 -13.01
N THR A 231 -11.44 3.79 -13.33
CA THR A 231 -10.55 4.55 -12.44
C THR A 231 -11.22 4.84 -11.10
N LEU A 232 -12.48 5.29 -11.09
CA LEU A 232 -13.25 5.53 -9.86
C LEU A 232 -13.50 4.25 -9.07
N ALA A 233 -13.79 3.14 -9.76
CA ALA A 233 -13.99 1.84 -9.14
C ALA A 233 -12.71 1.36 -8.43
N ILE A 234 -11.57 1.37 -9.12
CA ILE A 234 -10.29 0.90 -8.59
C ILE A 234 -9.81 1.81 -7.46
N ALA A 235 -9.77 3.13 -7.69
CA ALA A 235 -9.29 4.09 -6.69
C ALA A 235 -10.19 4.10 -5.44
N GLY A 236 -11.51 4.08 -5.63
CA GLY A 236 -12.48 3.99 -4.54
C GLY A 236 -12.35 2.69 -3.76
N GLY A 237 -12.16 1.57 -4.46
CA GLY A 237 -11.98 0.25 -3.84
C GLY A 237 -10.69 0.15 -3.02
N ALA A 238 -9.57 0.60 -3.57
CA ALA A 238 -8.28 0.61 -2.86
C ALA A 238 -8.32 1.50 -1.61
N ALA A 239 -8.84 2.74 -1.74
CA ALA A 239 -9.00 3.65 -0.61
C ALA A 239 -9.93 3.08 0.47
N ALA A 240 -11.04 2.45 0.07
CA ALA A 240 -11.96 1.78 0.98
C ALA A 240 -11.27 0.63 1.73
N GLY A 241 -10.52 -0.23 1.03
CA GLY A 241 -9.82 -1.35 1.65
C GLY A 241 -8.89 -0.92 2.78
N VAL A 242 -8.00 0.04 2.51
CA VAL A 242 -7.02 0.53 3.50
C VAL A 242 -7.69 1.20 4.70
N THR A 243 -8.64 2.10 4.45
CA THR A 243 -9.29 2.89 5.51
C THR A 243 -10.23 2.05 6.37
N LEU A 244 -10.96 1.08 5.78
CA LEU A 244 -11.82 0.18 6.54
C LEU A 244 -11.03 -0.76 7.46
N ILE A 245 -9.94 -1.36 6.96
CA ILE A 245 -9.09 -2.25 7.77
C ILE A 245 -8.47 -1.46 8.93
N SER A 246 -7.84 -0.32 8.62
CA SER A 246 -7.20 0.54 9.64
C SER A 246 -8.21 1.04 10.67
N GLY A 247 -9.38 1.51 10.21
CA GLY A 247 -10.45 1.99 11.06
C GLY A 247 -11.00 0.91 12.00
N ALA A 248 -11.23 -0.30 11.49
CA ALA A 248 -11.70 -1.44 12.28
C ALA A 248 -10.68 -1.84 13.37
N VAL A 249 -9.38 -1.86 13.05
CA VAL A 249 -8.32 -2.17 14.01
C VAL A 249 -8.25 -1.12 15.13
N LEU A 250 -8.21 0.17 14.78
CA LEU A 250 -8.18 1.26 15.77
C LEU A 250 -9.41 1.24 16.68
N LEU A 251 -10.59 1.01 16.09
CA LEU A 251 -11.84 0.91 16.84
C LEU A 251 -11.80 -0.28 17.82
N ALA A 252 -11.37 -1.45 17.38
CA ALA A 252 -11.26 -2.64 18.22
C ALA A 252 -10.30 -2.44 19.40
N ILE A 253 -9.11 -1.86 19.15
CA ILE A 253 -8.12 -1.54 20.20
C ILE A 253 -8.68 -0.49 21.16
N GLY A 254 -9.31 0.56 20.63
CA GLY A 254 -9.93 1.63 21.42
C GLY A 254 -11.01 1.10 22.36
N LEU A 255 -11.92 0.25 21.86
CA LEU A 255 -12.98 -0.39 22.66
C LEU A 255 -12.40 -1.34 23.71
N LYS A 256 -11.34 -2.09 23.38
CA LYS A 256 -10.64 -2.95 24.35
C LYS A 256 -10.04 -2.13 25.49
N LYS A 257 -9.40 -0.99 25.19
CA LYS A 257 -8.80 -0.09 26.19
C LYS A 257 -9.85 0.57 27.07
N GLN A 258 -10.97 1.02 26.50
CA GLN A 258 -12.11 1.55 27.27
C GLN A 258 -12.70 0.50 28.22
N ARG A 259 -12.88 -0.74 27.75
CA ARG A 259 -13.38 -1.83 28.61
C ARG A 259 -12.41 -2.17 29.75
N ALA A 260 -11.10 -2.12 29.50
CA ALA A 260 -10.11 -2.34 30.54
C ALA A 260 -10.16 -1.24 31.61
N ALA A 261 -10.23 0.02 31.20
CA ALA A 261 -10.35 1.15 32.12
C ALA A 261 -11.67 1.11 32.92
N ALA A 262 -12.79 0.77 32.28
CA ALA A 262 -14.06 0.61 32.96
C ALA A 262 -14.00 -0.50 34.04
N LYS A 263 -13.29 -1.60 33.78
CA LYS A 263 -13.09 -2.66 34.78
C LYS A 263 -12.25 -2.18 35.98
N GLU A 264 -11.28 -1.30 35.77
CA GLU A 264 -10.50 -0.69 36.86
C GLU A 264 -11.33 0.28 37.70
N GLU A 265 -12.17 1.10 37.07
CA GLU A 265 -13.07 2.04 37.76
C GLU A 265 -14.18 1.31 38.55
N THR A 266 -14.67 0.18 38.03
CA THR A 266 -15.71 -0.63 38.68
C THR A 266 -15.12 -1.67 39.65
N SER A 267 -13.88 -1.49 40.12
CA SER A 267 -13.28 -2.38 41.10
C SER A 267 -13.82 -2.08 42.50
N ALA A 268 -14.74 -2.93 42.99
CA ALA A 268 -15.06 -2.97 44.41
C ALA A 268 -13.78 -3.36 45.16
N ARG A 269 -13.23 -2.42 45.95
CA ARG A 269 -12.05 -2.66 46.77
C ARG A 269 -12.50 -3.20 48.11
N VAL A 270 -12.03 -4.38 48.45
CA VAL A 270 -12.19 -4.96 49.77
C VAL A 270 -10.85 -4.82 50.49
N ALA A 271 -10.81 -4.08 51.59
CA ALA A 271 -9.60 -3.90 52.38
C ALA A 271 -9.82 -4.44 53.81
N PRO A 272 -8.87 -5.22 54.36
CA PRO A 272 -8.94 -5.63 55.75
C PRO A 272 -8.69 -4.43 56.67
N LEU A 273 -9.52 -4.26 57.69
CA LEU A 273 -9.33 -3.30 58.76
C LEU A 273 -8.83 -4.05 60.00
N LEU A 274 -7.55 -3.89 60.32
CA LEU A 274 -6.92 -4.50 61.49
C LEU A 274 -6.50 -3.41 62.48
N GLY A 275 -6.99 -3.49 63.71
CA GLY A 275 -6.60 -2.59 64.81
C GLY A 275 -6.62 -3.31 66.17
N PRO A 276 -6.01 -2.73 67.22
CA PRO A 276 -6.00 -3.34 68.55
C PRO A 276 -7.44 -3.56 69.06
N GLY A 277 -7.86 -4.83 69.16
CA GLY A 277 -9.20 -5.22 69.58
C GLY A 277 -10.28 -5.21 68.49
N LEU A 278 -9.93 -5.00 67.21
CA LEU A 278 -10.89 -4.96 66.11
C LEU A 278 -10.34 -5.63 64.84
N ALA A 279 -11.12 -6.56 64.27
CA ALA A 279 -10.88 -7.16 62.97
C ALA A 279 -12.16 -7.01 62.13
N GLY A 280 -12.04 -6.39 60.96
CA GLY A 280 -13.17 -6.16 60.05
C GLY A 280 -12.75 -6.10 58.58
N LEU A 281 -13.74 -5.97 57.70
CA LEU A 281 -13.55 -5.75 56.26
C LEU A 281 -14.27 -4.45 55.87
N SER A 282 -13.61 -3.58 55.12
CA SER A 282 -14.26 -2.46 54.45
C SER A 282 -14.47 -2.78 52.98
N VAL A 283 -15.65 -2.46 52.46
CA VAL A 283 -15.99 -2.55 51.04
C VAL A 283 -16.23 -1.14 50.54
N GLY A 284 -15.37 -0.67 49.64
CA GLY A 284 -15.48 0.64 49.02
C GLY A 284 -15.54 0.52 47.50
N GLY A 285 -16.50 1.19 46.89
CA GLY A 285 -16.61 1.32 45.43
C GLY A 285 -17.03 2.75 45.08
N ARG A 286 -16.73 3.19 43.86
CA ARG A 286 -17.40 4.35 43.26
C ARG A 286 -18.58 3.78 42.45
N PHE A 287 -19.78 4.26 42.75
CA PHE A 287 -21.02 3.90 42.07
C PHE A 287 -21.49 5.09 41.23
#